data_AF-A0A849YY74-F1
#
_entry.id   AF-A0A849YY74-F1
#
_cell.length_a   1.000
_cell.length_b   1.000
_cell.length_c   1.000
_cell.angle_alpha   90.00
_cell.angle_beta   90.00
_cell.angle_gamma   90.00
#
_symmetry.space_group_name_H-M   'P 1'
#
loop_
_entity.id
_entity.type
_entity.pdbx_description
1 polymer ?
#
loop_
_entity_poly.entity_id
_entity_poly.type
_entity_poly.pdbx_seq_one_letter_code
_entity_poly.pdbx_strand_id
1 'polypeptide(L)'
;MDTTRTFARLGDLPDRIAGPLRLALEKTQLFETTPRVDNAFEEERALYEPAFLAAGFSPHVPRKEGDQRTVPYSARAILMASELSAEQRTLAEIIAHVTGPDFTRWPIPAAAWVRRQWLGLEPAGPLFAIELNGLPAYHAVRDALHATSSSALSLLDALPTNEQIALLLDFYLVQVDCKDSSLKDALAKRGASIDGAAGEWARTTAKRVLALFAASTAETEKAQLRGVDVAMVRPIFLGLVRAGIPIEPAWYELLPLDPWTPEALLHECIDAIPEPSREEALAVAIPRVGQYSSLVALKLLPRYPYRRIAEQLLAKLSTLPDPKAVIATLQTLAAQNRGIAEALAATQAELDYAASFSVGPLRTGLALEEVSGVDRAQLEAAIRGEGEADEPILPAHTWTFRIDRQGAPAYDVWMLMVDSGVVFTTGTTEVVAEIIQGGIECGDRKLRMVLKDMLSDAGKKRAKAKAPSKPRKPAAPKKPKPKRSG
;
A
#
# COMPACT_ATOMS: atom_id res chain seq x y z
N MET A 1 25.45 8.70 -11.76
CA MET A 1 25.55 8.43 -13.21
C MET A 1 26.94 8.82 -13.68
N ASP A 2 27.65 7.96 -14.43
CA ASP A 2 28.88 8.36 -15.13
C ASP A 2 28.49 9.06 -16.44
N THR A 3 28.22 10.36 -16.31
CA THR A 3 27.79 11.22 -17.43
C THR A 3 28.87 11.25 -18.51
N THR A 4 30.15 11.29 -18.13
CA THR A 4 31.28 11.33 -19.06
C THR A 4 31.27 10.14 -20.01
N ARG A 5 31.13 8.92 -19.50
CA ARG A 5 31.05 7.72 -20.34
C ARG A 5 29.80 7.73 -21.22
N THR A 6 28.67 8.21 -20.68
CA THR A 6 27.40 8.28 -21.42
C THR A 6 27.48 9.26 -22.60
N PHE A 7 28.05 10.45 -22.40
CA PHE A 7 28.20 11.46 -23.45
C PHE A 7 29.23 11.07 -24.51
N ALA A 8 30.31 10.36 -24.14
CA ALA A 8 31.29 9.87 -25.10
C ALA A 8 30.65 8.94 -26.16
N ARG A 9 29.74 8.07 -25.72
CA ARG A 9 29.04 7.11 -26.60
C ARG A 9 28.01 7.74 -27.53
N LEU A 10 27.59 8.99 -27.28
CA LEU A 10 26.72 9.70 -28.22
C LEU A 10 27.41 9.95 -29.56
N GLY A 11 28.74 10.02 -29.60
CA GLY A 11 29.51 10.18 -30.84
C GLY A 11 29.44 8.95 -31.76
N ASP A 12 29.06 7.79 -31.22
CA ASP A 12 28.90 6.54 -31.99
C ASP A 12 27.54 6.45 -32.70
N LEU A 13 26.63 7.39 -32.42
CA LEU A 13 25.29 7.45 -33.00
C LEU A 13 25.21 8.48 -34.13
N PRO A 14 24.45 8.19 -35.21
CA PRO A 14 24.09 9.22 -36.19
C PRO A 14 23.40 10.42 -35.54
N ASP A 15 23.62 11.63 -36.07
CA ASP A 15 23.06 12.88 -35.53
C ASP A 15 21.54 12.85 -35.34
N ARG A 16 20.81 12.15 -36.21
CA ARG A 16 19.35 11.96 -36.11
C ARG A 16 18.91 11.26 -34.82
N ILE A 17 19.79 10.49 -34.17
CA ILE A 17 19.57 9.83 -32.88
C ILE A 17 20.28 10.62 -31.77
N ALA A 18 21.55 10.99 -31.98
CA ALA A 18 22.38 11.62 -30.96
C ALA A 18 21.85 12.99 -30.52
N GLY A 19 21.34 13.81 -31.44
CA GLY A 19 20.80 15.14 -31.15
C GLY A 19 19.60 15.10 -30.20
N PRO A 20 18.50 14.40 -30.55
CA PRO A 20 17.36 14.26 -29.65
C PRO A 20 17.71 13.59 -28.32
N LEU A 21 18.57 12.57 -28.32
CA LEU A 21 18.99 11.90 -27.10
C LEU A 21 19.78 12.82 -26.18
N ARG A 22 20.70 13.63 -26.72
CA ARG A 22 21.45 14.63 -25.94
C ARG A 22 20.49 15.60 -25.26
N LEU A 23 19.53 16.13 -26.00
CA LEU A 23 18.51 17.05 -25.47
C LEU A 23 17.68 16.39 -24.35
N ALA A 24 17.31 15.12 -24.53
CA ALA A 24 16.59 14.35 -23.51
C ALA A 24 17.43 14.16 -22.24
N LEU A 25 18.70 13.80 -22.36
CA LEU A 25 19.61 13.61 -21.23
C LEU A 25 19.85 14.92 -20.45
N GLU A 26 20.09 16.03 -21.16
CA GLU A 26 20.27 17.35 -20.56
C GLU A 26 19.02 17.79 -19.77
N LYS A 27 17.83 17.53 -20.31
CA LYS A 27 16.57 17.85 -19.64
C LYS A 27 16.24 16.91 -18.48
N THR A 28 16.51 15.61 -18.60
CA THR A 28 16.34 14.64 -17.50
C THR A 28 17.19 15.01 -16.28
N GLN A 29 18.42 15.49 -16.47
CA GLN A 29 19.24 15.98 -15.34
C GLN A 29 18.59 17.15 -14.58
N LEU A 30 17.81 18.00 -15.27
CA LEU A 30 17.06 19.07 -14.62
C LEU A 30 15.87 18.53 -13.81
N PHE A 31 15.28 17.40 -14.22
CA PHE A 31 14.15 16.78 -13.51
C PHE A 31 14.58 16.06 -12.21
N GLU A 32 15.83 15.64 -12.06
CA GLU A 32 16.31 15.01 -10.82
C GLU A 32 16.29 15.96 -9.61
N THR A 33 16.29 17.27 -9.83
CA THR A 33 16.31 18.28 -8.76
C THR A 33 14.92 18.82 -8.40
N THR A 34 13.87 18.45 -9.16
CA THR A 34 12.52 19.00 -8.99
C THR A 34 11.53 17.90 -8.56
N PRO A 35 10.65 18.14 -7.56
CA PRO A 35 9.58 17.20 -7.22
C PRO A 35 8.72 16.87 -8.46
N ARG A 36 8.58 15.59 -8.79
CA ARG A 36 7.80 15.15 -9.96
C ARG A 36 6.30 15.33 -9.70
N VAL A 37 5.63 16.12 -10.54
CA VAL A 37 4.16 16.16 -10.68
C VAL A 37 3.69 15.01 -11.58
N ASP A 38 2.43 14.58 -11.46
CA ASP A 38 1.89 13.37 -12.11
C ASP A 38 2.10 13.32 -13.65
N ASN A 39 2.23 14.47 -14.32
CA ASN A 39 2.45 14.54 -15.78
C ASN A 39 3.94 14.53 -16.19
N ALA A 40 4.88 14.68 -15.26
CA ALA A 40 6.30 14.81 -15.58
C ALA A 40 6.87 13.58 -16.32
N PHE A 41 6.31 12.39 -16.06
CA PHE A 41 6.74 11.16 -16.74
C PHE A 41 6.40 11.14 -18.23
N GLU A 42 5.24 11.66 -18.62
CA GLU A 42 4.81 11.69 -20.02
C GLU A 42 5.64 12.71 -20.81
N GLU A 43 5.90 13.88 -20.23
CA GLU A 43 6.77 14.91 -20.80
C GLU A 43 8.21 14.42 -20.93
N GLU A 44 8.76 13.80 -19.88
CA GLU A 44 10.11 13.24 -19.91
C GLU A 44 10.22 12.14 -20.98
N ARG A 45 9.21 11.26 -21.08
CA ARG A 45 9.18 10.19 -22.09
C ARG A 45 9.14 10.75 -23.53
N ALA A 46 8.37 11.81 -23.77
CA ALA A 46 8.27 12.44 -25.07
C ALA A 46 9.62 12.98 -25.57
N LEU A 47 10.57 13.28 -24.68
CA LEU A 47 11.92 13.72 -25.06
C LEU A 47 12.75 12.61 -25.71
N TYR A 48 12.55 11.34 -25.30
CA TYR A 48 13.31 10.20 -25.82
C TYR A 48 12.70 9.64 -27.11
N GLU A 49 11.41 9.84 -27.33
CA GLU A 49 10.67 9.25 -28.45
C GLU A 49 11.31 9.48 -29.83
N PRO A 50 11.77 10.69 -30.21
CA PRO A 50 12.42 10.90 -31.50
C PRO A 50 13.68 10.06 -31.69
N ALA A 51 14.50 9.87 -30.64
CA ALA A 51 15.71 9.07 -30.70
C ALA A 51 15.38 7.58 -30.90
N PHE A 52 14.37 7.06 -30.20
CA PHE A 52 13.91 5.68 -30.36
C PHE A 52 13.36 5.40 -31.76
N LEU A 53 12.51 6.29 -32.27
CA LEU A 53 11.98 6.18 -33.63
C LEU A 53 13.09 6.25 -34.68
N ALA A 54 14.06 7.16 -34.50
CA ALA A 54 15.20 7.31 -35.40
C ALA A 54 16.15 6.09 -35.38
N ALA A 55 16.25 5.40 -34.25
CA ALA A 55 16.97 4.12 -34.13
C ALA A 55 16.17 2.92 -34.67
N GLY A 56 14.92 3.13 -35.12
CA GLY A 56 14.07 2.06 -35.66
C GLY A 56 13.34 1.23 -34.60
N PHE A 57 13.35 1.62 -33.33
CA PHE A 57 12.38 1.08 -32.39
C PHE A 57 10.99 1.58 -32.77
N SER A 58 9.97 0.72 -32.68
CA SER A 58 8.58 1.20 -32.78
C SER A 58 7.85 0.97 -31.47
N PRO A 59 7.12 1.99 -31.00
CA PRO A 59 6.47 1.91 -29.71
C PRO A 59 5.32 0.89 -29.75
N HIS A 60 5.05 0.31 -28.60
CA HIS A 60 3.81 -0.39 -28.32
C HIS A 60 2.67 0.63 -28.39
N VAL A 61 1.76 0.46 -29.36
CA VAL A 61 0.62 1.36 -29.52
C VAL A 61 -0.38 1.09 -28.39
N PRO A 62 -0.73 2.10 -27.56
CA PRO A 62 -1.76 1.98 -26.54
C PRO A 62 -3.07 1.47 -27.13
N ARG A 63 -3.74 0.58 -26.42
CA ARG A 63 -5.14 0.26 -26.66
C ARG A 63 -5.97 1.54 -26.54
N LYS A 64 -6.85 1.83 -27.52
CA LYS A 64 -7.89 2.85 -27.30
C LYS A 64 -8.81 2.39 -26.18
N GLU A 65 -8.98 3.23 -25.17
CA GLU A 65 -9.88 3.01 -24.04
C GLU A 65 -11.29 2.68 -24.57
N GLY A 66 -11.78 1.46 -24.30
CA GLY A 66 -13.09 0.97 -24.76
C GLY A 66 -13.09 -0.27 -25.68
N ASP A 67 -11.98 -0.61 -26.33
CA ASP A 67 -11.95 -1.78 -27.21
C ASP A 67 -11.63 -3.07 -26.45
N GLN A 68 -12.61 -3.71 -25.80
CA GLN A 68 -12.43 -4.92 -24.97
C GLN A 68 -11.85 -6.16 -25.71
N ARG A 69 -11.60 -6.11 -27.03
CA ARG A 69 -11.15 -7.26 -27.83
C ARG A 69 -9.66 -7.29 -28.22
N THR A 70 -8.87 -6.27 -27.92
CA THR A 70 -7.46 -6.17 -28.35
C THR A 70 -6.43 -6.33 -27.21
N VAL A 71 -5.32 -7.00 -27.55
CA VAL A 71 -4.23 -7.50 -26.68
C VAL A 71 -3.56 -6.36 -25.88
N PRO A 72 -3.17 -6.53 -24.60
CA PRO A 72 -2.44 -5.52 -23.80
C PRO A 72 -1.14 -5.06 -24.48
N TYR A 73 -0.65 -3.89 -24.06
CA TYR A 73 0.60 -3.18 -24.48
C TYR A 73 1.81 -4.08 -24.78
N SER A 74 1.82 -5.30 -24.24
CA SER A 74 2.80 -6.35 -24.41
C SER A 74 3.10 -6.80 -25.87
N ALA A 75 2.26 -6.52 -26.89
CA ALA A 75 2.21 -7.27 -28.16
C ALA A 75 3.46 -7.24 -29.10
N ARG A 76 4.58 -6.63 -28.73
CA ARG A 76 5.86 -6.87 -29.42
C ARG A 76 6.85 -7.53 -28.47
N ALA A 77 7.44 -8.63 -28.92
CA ALA A 77 8.55 -9.28 -28.24
C ALA A 77 9.67 -8.25 -28.04
N ILE A 78 10.19 -8.18 -26.82
CA ILE A 78 11.48 -7.54 -26.61
C ILE A 78 12.49 -8.37 -27.38
N LEU A 79 13.26 -7.71 -28.25
CA LEU A 79 14.27 -8.36 -29.06
C LEU A 79 15.36 -8.95 -28.18
N MET A 80 15.96 -10.05 -28.61
CA MET A 80 17.21 -10.52 -28.03
C MET A 80 18.29 -9.44 -28.25
N ALA A 81 19.23 -9.30 -27.32
CA ALA A 81 20.30 -8.31 -27.47
C ALA A 81 21.18 -8.54 -28.72
N SER A 82 21.21 -9.76 -29.23
CA SER A 82 21.87 -10.15 -30.49
C SER A 82 21.07 -9.79 -31.75
N GLU A 83 19.78 -9.47 -31.62
CA GLU A 83 18.90 -9.07 -32.73
C GLU A 83 18.84 -7.55 -32.93
N LEU A 84 19.41 -6.78 -31.99
CA LEU A 84 19.48 -5.33 -32.09
C LEU A 84 20.43 -4.91 -33.23
N SER A 85 20.01 -3.93 -34.02
CA SER A 85 20.93 -3.23 -34.91
C SER A 85 22.04 -2.52 -34.11
N ALA A 86 23.15 -2.16 -34.75
CA ALA A 86 24.21 -1.41 -34.08
C ALA A 86 23.69 -0.09 -33.45
N GLU A 87 22.82 0.64 -34.16
CA GLU A 87 22.21 1.89 -33.67
C GLU A 87 21.29 1.62 -32.46
N GLN A 88 20.44 0.59 -32.54
CA GLN A 88 19.54 0.20 -31.45
C GLN A 88 20.31 -0.23 -30.21
N ARG A 89 21.37 -1.02 -30.39
CA ARG A 89 22.22 -1.50 -29.31
C ARG A 89 22.95 -0.34 -28.62
N THR A 90 23.57 0.55 -29.38
CA THR A 90 24.25 1.73 -28.81
C THR A 90 23.27 2.61 -28.04
N LEU A 91 22.08 2.89 -28.59
CA LEU A 91 21.02 3.62 -27.89
C LEU A 91 20.61 2.89 -26.59
N ALA A 92 20.36 1.58 -26.66
CA ALA A 92 19.96 0.76 -25.52
C ALA A 92 21.01 0.73 -24.41
N GLU A 93 22.30 0.67 -24.76
CA GLU A 93 23.39 0.71 -23.80
C GLU A 93 23.55 2.09 -23.15
N ILE A 94 23.28 3.19 -23.87
CA ILE A 94 23.25 4.55 -23.29
C ILE A 94 22.13 4.63 -22.24
N ILE A 95 20.89 4.28 -22.59
CA ILE A 95 19.74 4.38 -21.68
C ILE A 95 19.78 3.35 -20.52
N ALA A 96 20.60 2.30 -20.61
CA ALA A 96 20.85 1.37 -19.50
C ALA A 96 21.56 2.02 -18.31
N HIS A 97 22.21 3.17 -18.53
CA HIS A 97 22.87 3.98 -17.50
C HIS A 97 22.06 5.22 -17.10
N VAL A 98 20.88 5.41 -17.70
CA VAL A 98 20.08 6.62 -17.52
C VAL A 98 18.99 6.43 -16.48
N THR A 99 18.97 7.38 -15.55
CA THR A 99 17.91 7.64 -14.59
C THR A 99 16.79 8.40 -15.27
N GLY A 100 16.03 7.72 -16.14
CA GLY A 100 15.10 8.37 -17.08
C GLY A 100 13.59 8.15 -16.85
N PRO A 101 12.78 8.24 -17.92
CA PRO A 101 11.36 7.93 -17.88
C PRO A 101 11.11 6.42 -17.94
N ASP A 102 9.86 6.04 -17.75
CA ASP A 102 9.42 4.68 -18.01
C ASP A 102 9.46 4.35 -19.51
N PHE A 103 10.16 3.26 -19.83
CA PHE A 103 10.31 2.75 -21.19
C PHE A 103 9.40 1.55 -21.49
N THR A 104 8.38 1.26 -20.67
CA THR A 104 7.41 0.17 -20.92
C THR A 104 6.74 0.20 -22.30
N ARG A 105 6.69 1.37 -22.96
CA ARG A 105 6.17 1.52 -24.33
C ARG A 105 7.15 1.09 -25.43
N TRP A 106 8.40 0.81 -25.10
CA TRP A 106 9.41 0.42 -26.09
C TRP A 106 9.76 -1.06 -25.92
N PRO A 107 10.23 -1.75 -26.98
CA PRO A 107 10.60 -3.16 -26.90
C PRO A 107 11.97 -3.35 -26.22
N ILE A 108 12.13 -2.78 -25.03
CA ILE A 108 13.29 -2.89 -24.15
C ILE A 108 12.82 -3.07 -22.70
N PRO A 109 13.64 -3.65 -21.80
CA PRO A 109 13.28 -3.74 -20.39
C PRO A 109 13.13 -2.36 -19.72
N ALA A 110 12.10 -2.22 -18.89
CA ALA A 110 11.78 -0.95 -18.22
C ALA A 110 12.77 -0.58 -17.10
N ALA A 111 13.27 -1.56 -16.35
CA ALA A 111 14.25 -1.34 -15.28
C ALA A 111 15.67 -1.19 -15.83
N ALA A 112 16.43 -0.22 -15.33
CA ALA A 112 17.79 0.04 -15.81
C ALA A 112 18.75 -1.14 -15.57
N TRP A 113 18.76 -1.74 -14.38
CA TRP A 113 19.54 -2.94 -14.09
C TRP A 113 19.21 -4.12 -15.01
N VAL A 114 17.94 -4.31 -15.39
CA VAL A 114 17.55 -5.37 -16.33
C VAL A 114 18.04 -5.10 -17.73
N ARG A 115 18.05 -3.84 -18.18
CA ARG A 115 18.68 -3.49 -19.47
C ARG A 115 20.17 -3.85 -19.47
N ARG A 116 20.88 -3.59 -18.37
CA ARG A 116 22.32 -3.91 -18.26
C ARG A 116 22.56 -5.41 -18.34
N GLN A 117 21.75 -6.23 -17.68
CA GLN A 117 21.84 -7.69 -17.78
C GLN A 117 21.45 -8.20 -19.18
N TRP A 118 20.36 -7.68 -19.75
CA TRP A 118 19.89 -8.01 -21.10
C TRP A 118 20.96 -7.76 -22.16
N LEU A 119 21.65 -6.62 -22.07
CA LEU A 119 22.70 -6.22 -23.01
C LEU A 119 24.05 -6.91 -22.76
N GLY A 120 24.19 -7.64 -21.65
CA GLY A 120 25.47 -8.24 -21.23
C GLY A 120 26.48 -7.23 -20.68
N LEU A 121 26.02 -6.04 -20.24
CA LEU A 121 26.86 -5.03 -19.57
C LEU A 121 27.12 -5.39 -18.10
N GLU A 122 26.21 -6.17 -17.51
CA GLU A 122 26.33 -6.76 -16.18
C GLU A 122 26.13 -8.29 -16.28
N PRO A 123 26.65 -9.07 -15.33
CA PRO A 123 26.39 -10.50 -15.27
C PRO A 123 24.89 -10.81 -15.34
N ALA A 124 24.52 -11.80 -16.16
CA ALA A 124 23.13 -12.21 -16.33
C ALA A 124 22.53 -12.66 -14.99
N GLY A 125 21.42 -12.04 -14.59
CA GLY A 125 20.58 -12.52 -13.48
C GLY A 125 19.65 -13.65 -13.92
N PRO A 126 18.80 -14.17 -13.01
CA PRO A 126 17.86 -15.26 -13.30
C PRO A 126 17.09 -15.10 -14.61
N LEU A 127 16.60 -13.88 -14.91
CA LEU A 127 15.84 -13.57 -16.13
C LEU A 127 16.56 -13.93 -17.44
N PHE A 128 17.89 -13.82 -17.46
CA PHE A 128 18.69 -14.02 -18.67
C PHE A 128 19.66 -15.20 -18.57
N ALA A 129 19.97 -15.67 -17.36
CA ALA A 129 20.87 -16.79 -17.11
C ALA A 129 20.15 -18.15 -17.17
N ILE A 130 18.85 -18.20 -16.83
CA ILE A 130 18.06 -19.42 -16.88
C ILE A 130 17.43 -19.53 -18.26
N GLU A 131 17.60 -20.68 -18.92
CA GLU A 131 16.96 -20.98 -20.19
C GLU A 131 15.68 -21.81 -20.00
N LEU A 132 14.62 -21.41 -20.67
CA LEU A 132 13.34 -22.10 -20.75
C LEU A 132 13.03 -22.34 -22.23
N ASN A 133 12.90 -23.61 -22.62
CA ASN A 133 12.67 -24.02 -24.02
C ASN A 133 13.72 -23.45 -25.01
N GLY A 134 14.98 -23.35 -24.58
CA GLY A 134 16.09 -22.85 -25.41
C GLY A 134 16.12 -21.32 -25.60
N LEU A 135 15.32 -20.58 -24.85
CA LEU A 135 15.34 -19.12 -24.79
C LEU A 135 15.62 -18.65 -23.36
N PRO A 136 16.22 -17.47 -23.15
CA PRO A 136 16.30 -16.92 -21.81
C PRO A 136 14.91 -16.76 -21.20
N ALA A 137 14.78 -17.02 -19.90
CA ALA A 137 13.50 -17.10 -19.20
C ALA A 137 12.63 -15.86 -19.42
N TYR A 138 13.24 -14.67 -19.46
CA TYR A 138 12.56 -13.41 -19.77
C TYR A 138 11.79 -13.46 -21.09
N HIS A 139 12.42 -13.97 -22.16
CA HIS A 139 11.81 -14.06 -23.48
C HIS A 139 10.81 -15.21 -23.54
N ALA A 140 11.16 -16.38 -23.02
CA ALA A 140 10.27 -17.54 -23.01
C ALA A 140 8.92 -17.27 -22.29
N VAL A 141 8.98 -16.61 -21.13
CA VAL A 141 7.77 -16.26 -20.35
C VAL A 141 6.96 -15.18 -21.07
N ARG A 142 7.60 -14.17 -21.66
CA ARG A 142 6.88 -13.15 -22.45
C ARG A 142 6.21 -13.76 -23.68
N ASP A 143 6.90 -14.61 -24.41
CA ASP A 143 6.34 -15.31 -25.58
C ASP A 143 5.14 -16.17 -25.19
N ALA A 144 5.22 -16.88 -24.05
CA ALA A 144 4.09 -17.64 -23.53
C ALA A 144 2.90 -16.75 -23.13
N LEU A 145 3.16 -15.59 -22.49
CA LEU A 145 2.13 -14.60 -22.16
C LEU A 145 1.45 -14.04 -23.43
N HIS A 146 2.13 -14.03 -24.57
CA HIS A 146 1.57 -13.62 -25.86
C HIS A 146 0.76 -14.72 -26.55
N ALA A 147 1.21 -15.97 -26.48
CA ALA A 147 0.66 -17.06 -27.30
C ALA A 147 -0.75 -17.50 -26.85
N THR A 148 -1.00 -17.71 -25.55
CA THR A 148 -2.29 -18.17 -25.00
C THR A 148 -2.35 -17.96 -23.47
N SER A 149 -3.55 -17.83 -22.89
CA SER A 149 -3.78 -17.71 -21.43
C SER A 149 -3.56 -19.01 -20.62
N SER A 150 -2.83 -19.99 -21.16
CA SER A 150 -2.37 -21.15 -20.39
C SER A 150 -1.03 -20.81 -19.76
N SER A 151 -0.98 -20.81 -18.43
CA SER A 151 -0.12 -19.92 -17.64
C SER A 151 1.35 -19.98 -18.03
N ALA A 152 1.92 -18.82 -18.39
CA ALA A 152 3.36 -18.67 -18.57
C ALA A 152 4.16 -19.11 -17.31
N LEU A 153 3.49 -19.15 -16.16
CA LEU A 153 4.03 -19.67 -14.90
C LEU A 153 4.24 -21.19 -14.89
N SER A 154 3.54 -21.94 -15.74
CA SER A 154 3.75 -23.39 -15.90
C SER A 154 5.10 -23.72 -16.53
N LEU A 155 5.68 -22.81 -17.32
CA LEU A 155 7.06 -22.96 -17.82
C LEU A 155 8.07 -23.06 -16.68
N LEU A 156 7.75 -22.48 -15.53
CA LEU A 156 8.60 -22.50 -14.35
C LEU A 156 8.51 -23.82 -13.58
N ASP A 157 7.44 -24.61 -13.76
CA ASP A 157 7.20 -25.82 -12.94
C ASP A 157 8.29 -26.90 -13.11
N ALA A 158 9.02 -26.87 -14.22
CA ALA A 158 10.15 -27.78 -14.47
C ALA A 158 11.45 -27.38 -13.73
N LEU A 159 11.54 -26.14 -13.24
CA LEU A 159 12.75 -25.66 -12.55
C LEU A 159 12.76 -26.10 -11.07
N PRO A 160 13.93 -26.18 -10.42
CA PRO A 160 14.01 -26.28 -8.97
C PRO A 160 13.29 -25.11 -8.27
N THR A 161 12.66 -25.36 -7.12
CA THR A 161 11.88 -24.35 -6.37
C THR A 161 12.64 -23.03 -6.14
N ASN A 162 13.95 -23.10 -5.85
CA ASN A 162 14.76 -21.90 -5.60
C ASN A 162 14.94 -21.06 -6.87
N GLU A 163 15.11 -21.69 -8.03
CA GLU A 163 15.17 -20.99 -9.32
C GLU A 163 13.80 -20.42 -9.72
N GLN A 164 12.71 -21.16 -9.46
CA GLN A 164 11.36 -20.66 -9.66
C GLN A 164 11.11 -19.37 -8.87
N ILE A 165 11.49 -19.36 -7.59
CA ILE A 165 11.32 -18.19 -6.72
C ILE A 165 12.20 -17.03 -7.20
N ALA A 166 13.45 -17.29 -7.57
CA ALA A 166 14.36 -16.28 -8.09
C ALA A 166 13.81 -15.60 -9.34
N LEU A 167 13.29 -16.39 -10.30
CA LEU A 167 12.66 -15.87 -11.51
C LEU A 167 11.38 -15.09 -11.21
N LEU A 168 10.47 -15.65 -10.40
CA LEU A 168 9.23 -14.98 -10.03
C LEU A 168 9.48 -13.63 -9.36
N LEU A 169 10.49 -13.56 -8.49
CA LEU A 169 10.89 -12.32 -7.85
C LEU A 169 11.41 -11.31 -8.88
N ASP A 170 12.28 -11.72 -9.80
CA ASP A 170 12.80 -10.80 -10.81
C ASP A 170 11.70 -10.33 -11.78
N PHE A 171 10.78 -11.22 -12.18
CA PHE A 171 9.58 -10.86 -12.95
C PHE A 171 8.70 -9.86 -12.21
N TYR A 172 8.54 -10.02 -10.90
CA TYR A 172 7.81 -9.08 -10.06
C TYR A 172 8.53 -7.72 -9.99
N LEU A 173 9.85 -7.72 -9.81
CA LEU A 173 10.69 -6.51 -9.77
C LEU A 173 10.68 -5.71 -11.08
N VAL A 174 10.48 -6.36 -12.22
CA VAL A 174 10.36 -5.69 -13.52
C VAL A 174 8.91 -5.43 -13.95
N GLN A 175 7.94 -5.70 -13.09
CA GLN A 175 6.51 -5.54 -13.36
C GLN A 175 6.05 -6.23 -14.66
N VAL A 176 6.48 -7.47 -14.91
CA VAL A 176 5.94 -8.24 -16.05
C VAL A 176 4.46 -8.54 -15.81
N ASP A 177 3.61 -8.07 -16.73
CA ASP A 177 2.16 -8.23 -16.66
C ASP A 177 1.75 -9.70 -16.97
N CYS A 178 1.56 -10.49 -15.91
CA CYS A 178 0.97 -11.82 -16.01
C CYS A 178 -0.53 -11.74 -15.70
N LYS A 179 -1.38 -11.91 -16.73
CA LYS A 179 -2.84 -11.89 -16.62
C LYS A 179 -3.43 -12.99 -15.72
N ASP A 180 -2.75 -14.13 -15.61
CA ASP A 180 -3.19 -15.27 -14.80
C ASP A 180 -2.63 -15.10 -13.37
N SER A 181 -3.50 -15.20 -12.36
CA SER A 181 -3.18 -15.24 -10.91
C SER A 181 -1.89 -14.51 -10.53
N SER A 182 -2.03 -13.26 -10.06
CA SER A 182 -0.94 -12.29 -9.89
C SER A 182 0.41 -12.94 -9.54
N LEU A 183 1.51 -12.53 -10.18
CA LEU A 183 2.88 -12.99 -9.83
C LEU A 183 3.12 -13.01 -8.32
N LYS A 184 2.48 -12.07 -7.62
CA LYS A 184 2.38 -11.97 -6.17
C LYS A 184 1.86 -13.26 -5.49
N ASP A 185 0.76 -13.84 -5.96
CA ASP A 185 0.18 -15.07 -5.45
C ASP A 185 1.09 -16.28 -5.70
N ALA A 186 1.67 -16.37 -6.91
CA ALA A 186 2.62 -17.43 -7.25
C ALA A 186 3.86 -17.37 -6.36
N LEU A 187 4.41 -16.17 -6.16
CA LEU A 187 5.56 -15.91 -5.29
C LEU A 187 5.21 -16.20 -3.82
N ALA A 188 4.04 -15.80 -3.35
CA ALA A 188 3.57 -16.08 -1.99
C ALA A 188 3.40 -17.59 -1.74
N LYS A 189 2.82 -18.33 -2.69
CA LYS A 189 2.59 -19.77 -2.59
C LYS A 189 3.90 -20.56 -2.61
N ARG A 190 4.76 -20.31 -3.61
CA ARG A 190 6.03 -21.03 -3.76
C ARG A 190 7.05 -20.61 -2.70
N GLY A 191 7.09 -19.32 -2.35
CA GLY A 191 7.97 -18.79 -1.32
C GLY A 191 7.77 -19.39 0.07
N ALA A 192 6.56 -19.84 0.40
CA ALA A 192 6.29 -20.56 1.65
C ALA A 192 7.01 -21.92 1.74
N SER A 193 7.41 -22.49 0.59
CA SER A 193 8.08 -23.80 0.47
C SER A 193 9.60 -23.68 0.33
N ILE A 194 10.18 -22.49 0.49
CA ILE A 194 11.62 -22.30 0.39
C ILE A 194 12.35 -23.06 1.50
N ASP A 195 13.49 -23.69 1.19
CA ASP A 195 14.30 -24.44 2.15
C ASP A 195 15.59 -23.68 2.52
N GLY A 196 16.38 -24.27 3.42
CA GLY A 196 17.65 -23.69 3.85
C GLY A 196 18.74 -23.66 2.77
N ALA A 197 18.60 -24.43 1.68
CA ALA A 197 19.58 -24.39 0.59
C ALA A 197 19.55 -23.05 -0.17
N ALA A 198 18.48 -22.27 -0.02
CA ALA A 198 18.33 -20.95 -0.63
C ALA A 198 19.13 -19.83 0.09
N GLY A 199 19.89 -20.12 1.15
CA GLY A 199 20.51 -19.10 2.01
C GLY A 199 21.40 -18.09 1.28
N GLU A 200 22.27 -18.53 0.37
CA GLU A 200 23.18 -17.64 -0.35
C GLU A 200 22.45 -16.76 -1.37
N TRP A 201 21.48 -17.35 -2.09
CA TRP A 201 20.57 -16.61 -2.96
C TRP A 201 19.79 -15.56 -2.16
N ALA A 202 19.24 -15.94 -1.00
CA ALA A 202 18.46 -15.07 -0.15
C ALA A 202 19.30 -13.89 0.36
N ARG A 203 20.54 -14.14 0.79
CA ARG A 203 21.50 -13.10 1.23
C ARG A 203 21.82 -12.10 0.12
N THR A 204 22.17 -12.60 -1.07
CA THR A 204 22.49 -11.74 -2.22
C THR A 204 21.27 -10.93 -2.66
N THR A 205 20.12 -11.57 -2.70
CA THR A 205 18.85 -10.95 -3.09
C THR A 205 18.39 -9.91 -2.08
N ALA A 206 18.52 -10.17 -0.77
CA ALA A 206 18.23 -9.21 0.29
C ALA A 206 19.03 -7.92 0.12
N LYS A 207 20.35 -8.03 -0.10
CA LYS A 207 21.22 -6.87 -0.36
C LYS A 207 20.77 -6.10 -1.60
N ARG A 208 20.45 -6.80 -2.69
CA ARG A 208 19.97 -6.18 -3.93
C ARG A 208 18.65 -5.43 -3.71
N VAL A 209 17.67 -6.03 -3.04
CA VAL A 209 16.37 -5.39 -2.75
C VAL A 209 16.56 -4.18 -1.84
N LEU A 210 17.36 -4.27 -0.78
CA LEU A 210 17.64 -3.12 0.09
C LEU A 210 18.33 -1.98 -0.66
N ALA A 211 19.31 -2.30 -1.52
CA ALA A 211 19.95 -1.30 -2.38
C ALA A 211 18.95 -0.69 -3.37
N LEU A 212 18.05 -1.49 -3.94
CA LEU A 212 17.05 -1.03 -4.91
C LEU A 212 16.06 -0.05 -4.29
N PHE A 213 15.66 -0.27 -3.04
CA PHE A 213 14.68 0.55 -2.33
C PHE A 213 15.29 1.57 -1.36
N ALA A 214 16.62 1.74 -1.38
CA ALA A 214 17.26 2.82 -0.64
C ALA A 214 16.73 4.19 -1.11
N ALA A 215 16.61 5.14 -0.18
CA ALA A 215 16.08 6.48 -0.48
C ALA A 215 16.88 7.22 -1.56
N SER A 216 18.17 6.88 -1.72
CA SER A 216 19.08 7.44 -2.72
C SER A 216 18.94 6.80 -4.11
N THR A 217 18.19 5.70 -4.24
CA THR A 217 18.12 4.94 -5.50
C THR A 217 17.06 5.53 -6.42
N ALA A 218 17.46 5.78 -7.66
CA ALA A 218 16.60 6.37 -8.68
C ALA A 218 15.38 5.49 -8.99
N GLU A 219 14.23 6.11 -9.24
CA GLU A 219 12.95 5.42 -9.50
C GLU A 219 12.99 4.48 -10.71
N THR A 220 13.86 4.75 -11.68
CA THR A 220 14.06 3.86 -12.86
C THR A 220 14.72 2.54 -12.56
N GLU A 221 15.49 2.46 -11.47
CA GLU A 221 16.00 1.17 -11.02
C GLU A 221 14.84 0.31 -10.50
N LYS A 222 13.84 0.94 -9.86
CA LYS A 222 12.69 0.28 -9.20
C LYS A 222 11.57 -0.15 -10.16
N ALA A 223 11.69 0.14 -11.47
CA ALA A 223 10.62 -0.10 -12.44
C ALA A 223 9.24 0.41 -11.98
N GLN A 224 9.18 1.61 -11.37
CA GLN A 224 7.97 2.21 -10.77
C GLN A 224 7.43 1.55 -9.49
N LEU A 225 8.13 0.57 -8.91
CA LEU A 225 7.75 0.04 -7.60
C LEU A 225 7.96 1.11 -6.53
N ARG A 226 6.87 1.53 -5.90
CA ARG A 226 6.87 2.57 -4.84
C ARG A 226 7.42 2.08 -3.51
N GLY A 227 7.57 0.77 -3.32
CA GLY A 227 8.03 0.22 -2.05
C GLY A 227 8.18 -1.30 -2.06
N VAL A 228 8.54 -1.80 -0.90
CA VAL A 228 8.86 -3.21 -0.66
C VAL A 228 7.58 -3.99 -0.34
N ASP A 229 7.08 -4.79 -1.30
CA ASP A 229 5.89 -5.63 -1.10
C ASP A 229 6.22 -6.89 -0.27
N VAL A 230 5.29 -7.30 0.61
CA VAL A 230 5.44 -8.47 1.48
C VAL A 230 5.66 -9.77 0.70
N ALA A 231 5.02 -9.95 -0.45
CA ALA A 231 5.17 -11.15 -1.26
C ALA A 231 6.59 -11.28 -1.82
N MET A 232 7.23 -10.15 -2.11
CA MET A 232 8.63 -10.10 -2.52
C MET A 232 9.57 -10.47 -1.38
N VAL A 233 9.40 -9.89 -0.20
CA VAL A 233 10.36 -10.09 0.90
C VAL A 233 10.18 -11.38 1.66
N ARG A 234 8.99 -11.98 1.65
CA ARG A 234 8.71 -13.24 2.34
C ARG A 234 9.66 -14.38 1.94
N PRO A 235 9.82 -14.76 0.65
CA PRO A 235 10.75 -15.83 0.28
C PRO A 235 12.21 -15.49 0.62
N ILE A 236 12.60 -14.21 0.48
CA ILE A 236 13.96 -13.75 0.81
C ILE A 236 14.22 -13.96 2.31
N PHE A 237 13.33 -13.46 3.17
CA PHE A 237 13.50 -13.54 4.61
C PHE A 237 13.42 -14.98 5.12
N LEU A 238 12.46 -15.78 4.62
CA LEU A 238 12.38 -17.20 4.96
C LEU A 238 13.62 -17.99 4.53
N GLY A 239 14.19 -17.69 3.36
CA GLY A 239 15.44 -18.29 2.91
C GLY A 239 16.61 -18.01 3.87
N LEU A 240 16.70 -16.79 4.41
CA LEU A 240 17.69 -16.43 5.43
C LEU A 240 17.46 -17.21 6.74
N VAL A 241 16.21 -17.22 7.22
CA VAL A 241 15.81 -17.88 8.46
C VAL A 241 16.06 -19.39 8.40
N ARG A 242 15.58 -20.05 7.35
CA ARG A 242 15.67 -21.52 7.20
C ARG A 242 17.08 -22.00 6.89
N ALA A 243 17.93 -21.13 6.35
CA ALA A 243 19.36 -21.39 6.20
C ALA A 243 20.16 -21.19 7.51
N GLY A 244 19.50 -20.76 8.60
CA GLY A 244 20.17 -20.47 9.88
C GLY A 244 21.11 -19.25 9.81
N ILE A 245 20.88 -18.35 8.85
CA ILE A 245 21.70 -17.14 8.71
C ILE A 245 21.24 -16.13 9.79
N PRO A 246 22.16 -15.61 10.63
CA PRO A 246 21.81 -14.62 11.64
C PRO A 246 21.14 -13.39 11.03
N ILE A 247 19.99 -13.00 11.57
CA ILE A 247 19.26 -11.82 11.08
C ILE A 247 19.87 -10.55 11.68
N GLU A 248 20.51 -9.75 10.83
CA GLU A 248 21.16 -8.49 11.18
C GLU A 248 20.17 -7.29 11.08
N PRO A 249 20.44 -6.16 11.76
CA PRO A 249 19.58 -4.97 11.71
C PRO A 249 19.28 -4.44 10.31
N ALA A 250 20.23 -4.56 9.39
CA ALA A 250 20.03 -4.17 7.99
C ALA A 250 18.86 -4.90 7.31
N TRP A 251 18.43 -6.06 7.82
CA TRP A 251 17.39 -6.89 7.23
C TRP A 251 16.01 -6.69 7.88
N TYR A 252 15.89 -5.85 8.91
CA TYR A 252 14.59 -5.56 9.55
C TYR A 252 13.58 -4.94 8.56
N GLU A 253 14.09 -4.21 7.57
CA GLU A 253 13.33 -3.67 6.44
C GLU A 253 12.75 -4.76 5.53
N LEU A 254 13.19 -6.01 5.65
CA LEU A 254 12.70 -7.16 4.89
C LEU A 254 11.80 -8.10 5.71
N LEU A 255 11.58 -7.83 7.01
CA LEU A 255 10.70 -8.66 7.83
C LEU A 255 9.29 -8.70 7.23
N PRO A 256 8.76 -9.88 6.81
CA PRO A 256 7.53 -9.98 6.03
C PRO A 256 6.28 -9.90 6.92
N LEU A 257 5.92 -8.68 7.33
CA LEU A 257 4.73 -8.41 8.13
C LEU A 257 3.54 -8.05 7.22
N ASP A 258 2.44 -8.78 7.39
CA ASP A 258 1.17 -8.52 6.71
C ASP A 258 0.03 -9.24 7.46
N PRO A 259 -1.18 -8.65 7.56
CA PRO A 259 -2.28 -9.25 8.31
C PRO A 259 -2.70 -10.64 7.82
N TRP A 260 -2.52 -10.93 6.53
CA TRP A 260 -2.91 -12.19 5.91
C TRP A 260 -1.78 -13.22 5.88
N THR A 261 -0.58 -12.87 6.34
CA THR A 261 0.50 -13.87 6.51
C THR A 261 0.08 -14.88 7.58
N PRO A 262 0.19 -16.20 7.30
CA PRO A 262 -0.06 -17.25 8.30
C PRO A 262 0.73 -17.00 9.59
N GLU A 263 0.06 -17.14 10.73
CA GLU A 263 0.64 -16.82 12.04
C GLU A 263 1.91 -17.63 12.34
N ALA A 264 1.93 -18.91 11.95
CA ALA A 264 3.12 -19.75 12.08
C ALA A 264 4.33 -19.18 11.32
N LEU A 265 4.14 -18.64 10.11
CA LEU A 265 5.23 -18.04 9.32
C LEU A 265 5.68 -16.70 9.90
N LEU A 266 4.75 -15.90 10.44
CA LEU A 266 5.09 -14.66 11.14
C LEU A 266 6.00 -14.96 12.35
N HIS A 267 5.62 -15.94 13.16
CA HIS A 267 6.40 -16.34 14.33
C HIS A 267 7.73 -16.98 13.96
N GLU A 268 7.79 -17.82 12.93
CA GLU A 268 9.04 -18.38 12.39
C GLU A 268 10.04 -17.25 12.06
N CYS A 269 9.59 -16.21 11.34
CA CYS A 269 10.43 -15.08 10.98
C CYS A 269 10.87 -14.24 12.19
N ILE A 270 9.95 -13.93 13.12
CA ILE A 270 10.25 -13.06 14.27
C ILE A 270 11.13 -13.78 15.29
N ASP A 271 10.89 -15.07 15.55
CA ASP A 271 11.63 -15.84 16.54
C ASP A 271 13.08 -16.10 16.11
N ALA A 272 13.35 -16.10 14.80
CA ALA A 272 14.69 -16.18 14.22
C ALA A 272 15.56 -14.93 14.46
N ILE A 273 14.95 -13.80 14.81
CA ILE A 273 15.67 -12.57 15.21
C ILE A 273 16.15 -12.75 16.66
N PRO A 274 17.41 -12.40 16.99
CA PRO A 274 17.89 -12.43 18.37
C PRO A 274 16.96 -11.65 19.31
N GLU A 275 16.60 -12.25 20.45
CA GLU A 275 15.64 -11.69 21.40
C GLU A 275 15.90 -10.22 21.78
N PRO A 276 17.15 -9.77 22.05
CA PRO A 276 17.44 -8.38 22.38
C PRO A 276 17.09 -7.38 21.27
N SER A 277 16.95 -7.84 20.03
CA SER A 277 16.75 -6.99 18.86
C SER A 277 15.36 -7.11 18.22
N ARG A 278 14.51 -8.04 18.70
CA ARG A 278 13.16 -8.25 18.17
C ARG A 278 12.27 -7.01 18.27
N GLU A 279 12.32 -6.29 19.39
CA GLU A 279 11.52 -5.07 19.58
C GLU A 279 11.90 -3.99 18.55
N GLU A 280 13.20 -3.80 18.30
CA GLU A 280 13.68 -2.86 17.29
C GLU A 280 13.26 -3.29 15.88
N ALA A 281 13.42 -4.57 15.54
CA ALA A 281 13.02 -5.09 14.25
C ALA A 281 11.52 -4.89 13.96
N LEU A 282 10.68 -5.18 14.95
CA LEU A 282 9.23 -4.97 14.85
C LEU A 282 8.85 -3.50 14.77
N ALA A 283 9.55 -2.64 15.52
CA ALA A 283 9.34 -1.19 15.47
C ALA A 283 9.66 -0.60 14.09
N VAL A 284 10.67 -1.13 13.39
CA VAL A 284 11.01 -0.77 12.00
C VAL A 284 9.98 -1.33 11.01
N ALA A 285 9.57 -2.60 11.18
CA ALA A 285 8.77 -3.30 10.19
C ALA A 285 7.27 -2.94 10.21
N ILE A 286 6.66 -2.74 11.38
CA ILE A 286 5.20 -2.52 11.51
C ILE A 286 4.71 -1.28 10.73
N PRO A 287 5.39 -0.11 10.77
CA PRO A 287 4.96 1.06 10.00
C PRO A 287 4.86 0.81 8.48
N ARG A 288 5.68 -0.09 7.93
CA ARG A 288 5.72 -0.38 6.48
C ARG A 288 4.47 -1.09 5.95
N VAL A 289 3.70 -1.74 6.82
CA VAL A 289 2.42 -2.37 6.45
C VAL A 289 1.34 -1.30 6.17
N GLY A 290 1.65 -0.01 6.36
CA GLY A 290 0.79 1.10 6.00
C GLY A 290 -0.51 1.10 6.79
N GLN A 291 -1.65 1.09 6.09
CA GLN A 291 -2.99 1.14 6.70
C GLN A 291 -3.29 -0.09 7.59
N TYR A 292 -2.61 -1.21 7.39
CA TYR A 292 -2.82 -2.43 8.17
C TYR A 292 -1.87 -2.58 9.36
N SER A 293 -0.98 -1.62 9.62
CA SER A 293 0.02 -1.71 10.70
C SER A 293 -0.60 -2.02 12.06
N SER A 294 -1.78 -1.45 12.35
CA SER A 294 -2.45 -1.61 13.64
C SER A 294 -3.04 -2.99 13.83
N LEU A 295 -3.55 -3.60 12.75
CA LEU A 295 -4.04 -4.97 12.75
C LEU A 295 -2.88 -5.95 13.00
N VAL A 296 -1.74 -5.73 12.35
CA VAL A 296 -0.52 -6.52 12.59
C VAL A 296 -0.02 -6.33 14.03
N ALA A 297 0.07 -5.10 14.52
CA ALA A 297 0.50 -4.82 15.90
C ALA A 297 -0.36 -5.54 16.94
N LEU A 298 -1.69 -5.45 16.80
CA LEU A 298 -2.65 -6.16 17.67
C LEU A 298 -2.48 -7.68 17.63
N LYS A 299 -2.22 -8.23 16.44
CA LYS A 299 -1.98 -9.68 16.26
C LYS A 299 -0.68 -10.13 16.94
N LEU A 300 0.36 -9.30 16.95
CA LEU A 300 1.68 -9.65 17.48
C LEU A 300 1.83 -9.45 18.99
N LEU A 301 1.18 -8.43 19.55
CA LEU A 301 1.31 -8.05 20.97
C LEU A 301 1.06 -9.18 21.99
N PRO A 302 0.12 -10.14 21.78
CA PRO A 302 -0.06 -11.25 22.72
C PRO A 302 1.17 -12.14 22.91
N ARG A 303 2.01 -12.31 21.87
CA ARG A 303 3.25 -13.11 21.94
C ARG A 303 4.50 -12.25 22.12
N TYR A 304 4.49 -11.05 21.56
CA TYR A 304 5.60 -10.09 21.58
C TYR A 304 5.15 -8.80 22.27
N PRO A 305 5.00 -8.80 23.61
CA PRO A 305 4.43 -7.69 24.37
C PRO A 305 5.42 -6.53 24.56
N TYR A 306 5.98 -6.07 23.44
CA TYR A 306 6.99 -5.01 23.40
C TYR A 306 6.35 -3.63 23.55
N ARG A 307 7.02 -2.78 24.33
CA ARG A 307 6.57 -1.43 24.65
C ARG A 307 6.43 -0.56 23.40
N ARG A 308 7.43 -0.59 22.51
CA ARG A 308 7.42 0.23 21.28
C ARG A 308 6.24 -0.11 20.35
N ILE A 309 5.82 -1.38 20.31
CA ILE A 309 4.65 -1.79 19.50
C ILE A 309 3.37 -1.20 20.09
N ALA A 310 3.21 -1.24 21.42
CA ALA A 310 2.08 -0.61 22.09
C ALA A 310 2.07 0.91 21.88
N GLU A 311 3.23 1.58 21.98
CA GLU A 311 3.37 3.02 21.72
C GLU A 311 2.97 3.39 20.28
N GLN A 312 3.40 2.63 19.27
CA GLN A 312 3.00 2.85 17.88
C GLN A 312 1.48 2.70 17.67
N LEU A 313 0.87 1.72 18.34
CA LEU A 313 -0.57 1.50 18.27
C LEU A 313 -1.35 2.63 18.97
N LEU A 314 -0.88 3.08 20.13
CA LEU A 314 -1.44 4.21 20.88
C LEU A 314 -1.34 5.52 20.08
N ALA A 315 -0.23 5.75 19.39
CA ALA A 315 -0.04 6.90 18.52
C ALA A 315 -1.05 6.95 17.35
N LYS A 316 -1.57 5.78 16.93
CA LYS A 316 -2.54 5.65 15.84
C LYS A 316 -4.00 5.55 16.30
N LEU A 317 -4.33 5.63 17.60
CA LEU A 317 -5.70 5.41 18.10
C LEU A 317 -6.76 6.21 17.35
N SER A 318 -6.52 7.49 17.06
CA SER A 318 -7.46 8.36 16.34
C SER A 318 -7.71 7.94 14.88
N THR A 319 -6.85 7.11 14.28
CA THR A 319 -7.04 6.60 12.92
C THR A 319 -7.64 5.19 12.89
N LEU A 320 -7.83 4.52 14.03
CA LEU A 320 -8.41 3.17 14.09
C LEU A 320 -9.94 3.17 14.03
N PRO A 321 -10.58 2.13 13.48
CA PRO A 321 -12.04 2.01 13.43
C PRO A 321 -12.68 1.78 14.81
N ASP A 322 -12.00 1.07 15.72
CA ASP A 322 -12.50 0.81 17.08
C ASP A 322 -11.38 1.04 18.14
N PRO A 323 -11.12 2.31 18.52
CA PRO A 323 -10.08 2.64 19.49
C PRO A 323 -10.33 2.02 20.88
N LYS A 324 -11.60 1.91 21.30
CA LYS A 324 -12.01 1.33 22.59
C LYS A 324 -11.61 -0.14 22.70
N ALA A 325 -11.89 -0.94 21.67
CA ALA A 325 -11.50 -2.35 21.65
C ALA A 325 -9.97 -2.53 21.73
N VAL A 326 -9.23 -1.64 21.06
CA VAL A 326 -7.76 -1.62 21.13
C VAL A 326 -7.26 -1.28 22.53
N ILE A 327 -7.80 -0.24 23.17
CA ILE A 327 -7.43 0.14 24.54
C ILE A 327 -7.73 -1.01 25.52
N ALA A 328 -8.91 -1.63 25.43
CA ALA A 328 -9.28 -2.77 26.28
C ALA A 328 -8.31 -3.96 26.10
N THR A 329 -7.89 -4.22 24.86
CA THR A 329 -6.89 -5.25 24.56
C THR A 329 -5.54 -4.90 25.21
N LEU A 330 -5.07 -3.66 25.05
CA LEU A 330 -3.82 -3.21 25.67
C LEU A 330 -3.87 -3.25 27.21
N GLN A 331 -4.99 -2.86 27.82
CA GLN A 331 -5.19 -2.94 29.27
C GLN A 331 -5.11 -4.39 29.79
N THR A 332 -5.71 -5.32 29.04
CA THR A 332 -5.64 -6.76 29.35
C THR A 332 -4.19 -7.25 29.31
N LEU A 333 -3.42 -6.86 28.29
CA LEU A 333 -2.02 -7.25 28.17
C LEU A 333 -1.11 -6.55 29.19
N ALA A 334 -1.41 -5.30 29.56
CA ALA A 334 -0.66 -4.52 30.55
C ALA A 334 -0.68 -5.15 31.95
N ALA A 335 -1.75 -5.86 32.30
CA ALA A 335 -1.84 -6.59 33.57
C ALA A 335 -0.72 -7.65 33.74
N GLN A 336 -0.13 -8.11 32.63
CA GLN A 336 0.92 -9.12 32.60
C GLN A 336 2.27 -8.58 32.12
N ASN A 337 2.30 -7.38 31.54
CA ASN A 337 3.47 -6.86 30.82
C ASN A 337 3.76 -5.41 31.20
N ARG A 338 4.84 -5.21 31.98
CA ARG A 338 5.26 -3.89 32.48
C ARG A 338 5.48 -2.86 31.36
N GLY A 339 6.10 -3.25 30.24
CA GLY A 339 6.35 -2.33 29.13
C GLY A 339 5.08 -1.77 28.49
N ILE A 340 4.03 -2.60 28.36
CA ILE A 340 2.72 -2.16 27.87
C ILE A 340 2.02 -1.27 28.90
N ALA A 341 2.12 -1.62 30.19
CA ALA A 341 1.57 -0.79 31.27
C ALA A 341 2.20 0.61 31.30
N GLU A 342 3.51 0.71 31.09
CA GLU A 342 4.22 1.99 30.99
C GLU A 342 3.77 2.79 29.75
N ALA A 343 3.58 2.15 28.60
CA ALA A 343 3.07 2.82 27.39
C ALA A 343 1.65 3.38 27.59
N LEU A 344 0.76 2.62 28.25
CA LEU A 344 -0.58 3.07 28.60
C LEU A 344 -0.54 4.22 29.60
N ALA A 345 0.27 4.12 30.65
CA ALA A 345 0.41 5.17 31.65
C ALA A 345 0.86 6.50 31.02
N ALA A 346 1.77 6.45 30.04
CA ALA A 346 2.22 7.63 29.29
C ALA A 346 1.10 8.29 28.46
N THR A 347 0.07 7.54 28.08
CA THR A 347 -1.08 8.03 27.27
C THR A 347 -2.34 8.24 28.13
N GLN A 348 -2.31 7.91 29.42
CA GLN A 348 -3.49 7.86 30.28
C GLN A 348 -4.25 9.19 30.34
N ALA A 349 -3.53 10.32 30.40
CA ALA A 349 -4.17 11.64 30.41
C ALA A 349 -4.99 11.93 29.13
N GLU A 350 -4.59 11.39 27.98
CA GLU A 350 -5.36 11.50 26.73
C GLU A 350 -6.58 10.57 26.76
N LEU A 351 -6.44 9.38 27.33
CA LEU A 351 -7.54 8.42 27.50
C LEU A 351 -8.59 8.95 28.47
N ASP A 352 -8.17 9.52 29.60
CA ASP A 352 -9.04 10.14 30.60
C ASP A 352 -9.77 11.35 30.01
N TYR A 353 -9.06 12.15 29.20
CA TYR A 353 -9.68 13.23 28.45
C TYR A 353 -10.79 12.69 27.56
N ALA A 354 -10.56 11.62 26.80
CA ALA A 354 -11.59 11.05 25.94
C ALA A 354 -12.76 10.40 26.68
N ALA A 355 -12.48 9.70 27.78
CA ALA A 355 -13.49 9.10 28.65
C ALA A 355 -14.38 10.16 29.34
N SER A 356 -13.95 11.42 29.39
CA SER A 356 -14.75 12.52 29.93
C SER A 356 -15.89 12.96 29.02
N PHE A 357 -15.98 12.44 27.79
CA PHE A 357 -17.01 12.80 26.82
C PHE A 357 -18.08 11.72 26.64
N SER A 358 -19.29 12.15 26.27
CA SER A 358 -20.40 11.26 25.97
C SER A 358 -21.31 11.81 24.87
N VAL A 359 -21.95 10.93 24.12
CA VAL A 359 -22.94 11.29 23.09
C VAL A 359 -24.30 11.50 23.75
N GLY A 360 -24.84 12.71 23.64
CA GLY A 360 -26.19 13.05 24.05
C GLY A 360 -27.30 12.42 23.20
N PRO A 361 -28.55 12.92 23.31
CA PRO A 361 -29.66 12.47 22.49
C PRO A 361 -29.46 12.76 21.00
N LEU A 362 -29.92 11.83 20.16
CA LEU A 362 -29.89 11.95 18.70
C LEU A 362 -31.18 12.60 18.20
N ARG A 363 -31.07 13.61 17.32
CA ARG A 363 -32.20 14.18 16.57
C ARG A 363 -31.98 13.92 15.08
N THR A 364 -33.01 13.45 14.38
CA THR A 364 -32.94 13.10 12.95
C THR A 364 -34.09 13.72 12.19
N GLY A 365 -33.88 14.05 10.92
CA GLY A 365 -34.97 14.52 10.06
C GLY A 365 -35.42 15.94 10.38
N LEU A 366 -34.50 16.80 10.82
CA LEU A 366 -34.82 18.18 11.19
C LEU A 366 -34.94 19.04 9.93
N ALA A 367 -36.11 19.61 9.71
CA ALA A 367 -36.30 20.65 8.69
C ALA A 367 -35.79 22.00 9.23
N LEU A 368 -35.31 22.89 8.34
CA LEU A 368 -34.71 24.17 8.72
C LEU A 368 -35.69 25.04 9.53
N GLU A 369 -36.98 24.92 9.23
CA GLU A 369 -38.07 25.64 9.88
C GLU A 369 -38.35 25.14 11.31
N GLU A 370 -37.93 23.90 11.63
CA GLU A 370 -38.08 23.28 12.96
C GLU A 370 -36.91 23.63 13.90
N VAL A 371 -35.88 24.29 13.36
CA VAL A 371 -34.68 24.71 14.10
C VAL A 371 -34.68 26.22 14.26
N SER A 372 -34.39 26.70 15.48
CA SER A 372 -34.40 28.13 15.79
C SER A 372 -33.14 28.55 16.56
N GLY A 373 -32.85 29.85 16.52
CA GLY A 373 -31.69 30.43 17.21
C GLY A 373 -30.36 29.87 16.70
N VAL A 374 -29.49 29.47 17.62
CA VAL A 374 -28.13 29.02 17.32
C VAL A 374 -28.12 27.74 16.48
N ASP A 375 -28.99 26.78 16.76
CA ASP A 375 -29.06 25.52 16.03
C ASP A 375 -29.32 25.76 14.52
N ARG A 376 -30.14 26.77 14.19
CA ARG A 376 -30.37 27.18 12.79
C ARG A 376 -29.11 27.79 12.16
N ALA A 377 -28.42 28.69 12.88
CA ALA A 377 -27.20 29.31 12.40
C ALA A 377 -26.07 28.29 12.16
N GLN A 378 -25.97 27.27 13.02
CA GLN A 378 -25.04 26.15 12.85
C GLN A 378 -25.40 25.30 11.63
N LEU A 379 -26.67 24.92 11.45
CA LEU A 379 -27.10 24.16 10.27
C LEU A 379 -26.82 24.93 8.97
N GLU A 380 -27.12 26.23 8.92
CA GLU A 380 -26.80 27.09 7.77
C GLU A 380 -25.28 27.24 7.54
N ALA A 381 -24.47 27.22 8.59
CA ALA A 381 -23.01 27.22 8.47
C ALA A 381 -22.49 25.87 7.93
N ALA A 382 -23.04 24.76 8.42
CA ALA A 382 -22.68 23.43 7.96
C ALA A 382 -23.01 23.22 6.47
N ILE A 383 -24.18 23.70 6.03
CA ILE A 383 -24.59 23.64 4.61
C ILE A 383 -23.67 24.50 3.72
N ARG A 384 -23.25 25.68 4.18
CA ARG A 384 -22.35 26.56 3.41
C ARG A 384 -20.92 26.01 3.29
N GLY A 385 -20.47 25.21 4.26
CA GLY A 385 -19.13 24.63 4.28
C GLY A 385 -18.89 23.58 3.19
N GLU A 386 -19.93 22.93 2.66
CA GLU A 386 -19.78 21.87 1.64
C GLU A 386 -19.47 22.37 0.21
N GLY A 387 -19.27 23.69 0.01
CA GLY A 387 -19.04 24.27 -1.31
C GLY A 387 -20.32 24.36 -2.15
N GLU A 388 -20.23 24.71 -3.43
CA GLU A 388 -21.35 24.72 -4.39
C GLU A 388 -21.86 23.28 -4.65
N ALA A 389 -22.43 22.64 -3.63
CA ALA A 389 -23.17 21.41 -3.83
C ALA A 389 -24.39 21.74 -4.71
N ASP A 390 -24.38 21.23 -5.94
CA ASP A 390 -25.48 21.40 -6.91
C ASP A 390 -26.82 20.81 -6.41
N GLU A 391 -26.76 19.95 -5.39
CA GLU A 391 -27.92 19.29 -4.81
C GLU A 391 -28.31 19.88 -3.45
N PRO A 392 -29.58 20.26 -3.25
CA PRO A 392 -30.05 20.73 -1.95
C PRO A 392 -29.98 19.62 -0.91
N ILE A 393 -29.32 19.89 0.22
CA ILE A 393 -29.26 18.96 1.36
C ILE A 393 -30.69 18.71 1.88
N LEU A 394 -31.17 17.47 1.69
CA LEU A 394 -32.51 17.09 2.13
C LEU A 394 -32.55 16.92 3.66
N PRO A 395 -33.56 17.47 4.37
CA PRO A 395 -33.74 17.26 5.81
C PRO A 395 -33.74 15.79 6.25
N ALA A 396 -34.21 14.87 5.40
CA ALA A 396 -34.20 13.44 5.68
C ALA A 396 -32.78 12.84 5.85
N HIS A 397 -31.76 13.53 5.36
CA HIS A 397 -30.36 13.14 5.45
C HIS A 397 -29.57 13.90 6.52
N THR A 398 -30.19 14.88 7.18
CA THR A 398 -29.59 15.61 8.29
C THR A 398 -29.90 14.96 9.64
N TRP A 399 -28.90 14.97 10.51
CA TRP A 399 -29.07 14.55 11.89
C TRP A 399 -28.05 15.27 12.77
N THR A 400 -28.42 15.51 14.02
CA THR A 400 -27.58 16.22 14.99
C THR A 400 -27.60 15.51 16.34
N PHE A 401 -26.52 15.67 17.07
CA PHE A 401 -26.39 15.24 18.45
C PHE A 401 -25.42 16.16 19.17
N ARG A 402 -25.53 16.20 20.50
CA ARG A 402 -24.56 16.91 21.35
C ARG A 402 -23.50 15.95 21.86
N ILE A 403 -22.30 16.48 22.04
CA ILE A 403 -21.25 15.83 22.79
C ILE A 403 -21.13 16.57 24.12
N ASP A 404 -21.39 15.84 25.20
CA ASP A 404 -21.26 16.36 26.56
C ASP A 404 -19.89 16.01 27.11
N ARG A 405 -19.25 16.94 27.82
CA ARG A 405 -18.03 16.72 28.61
C ARG A 405 -18.37 16.81 30.09
N GLN A 406 -18.15 15.73 30.84
CA GLN A 406 -18.44 15.65 32.27
C GLN A 406 -19.89 16.08 32.61
N GLY A 407 -20.84 15.75 31.73
CA GLY A 407 -22.26 16.07 31.88
C GLY A 407 -22.67 17.47 31.45
N ALA A 408 -21.75 18.31 30.98
CA ALA A 408 -22.05 19.62 30.41
C ALA A 408 -21.90 19.59 28.88
N PRO A 409 -22.81 20.21 28.11
CA PRO A 409 -22.67 20.31 26.65
C PRO A 409 -21.35 20.99 26.26
N ALA A 410 -20.57 20.35 25.39
CA ALA A 410 -19.29 20.85 24.92
C ALA A 410 -19.28 21.15 23.42
N TYR A 411 -19.85 20.23 22.62
CA TYR A 411 -19.93 20.40 21.17
C TYR A 411 -21.32 20.05 20.62
N ASP A 412 -21.71 20.75 19.56
CA ASP A 412 -22.86 20.43 18.73
C ASP A 412 -22.36 19.83 17.41
N VAL A 413 -22.85 18.64 17.05
CA VAL A 413 -22.45 17.94 15.82
C VAL A 413 -23.60 17.94 14.84
N TRP A 414 -23.34 18.42 13.62
CA TRP A 414 -24.28 18.36 12.51
C TRP A 414 -23.74 17.41 11.45
N MET A 415 -24.47 16.34 11.17
CA MET A 415 -24.14 15.37 10.16
C MET A 415 -25.01 15.56 8.92
N LEU A 416 -24.36 15.61 7.76
CA LEU A 416 -24.90 15.79 6.43
C LEU A 416 -24.64 14.52 5.62
N MET A 417 -25.58 14.13 4.76
CA MET A 417 -25.43 13.02 3.80
C MET A 417 -24.89 11.68 4.36
N VAL A 418 -25.09 11.40 5.66
CA VAL A 418 -24.61 10.21 6.40
C VAL A 418 -23.16 10.31 6.88
N ASP A 419 -22.22 10.73 6.04
CA ASP A 419 -20.77 10.64 6.30
C ASP A 419 -20.01 11.97 6.23
N SER A 420 -20.70 13.09 5.99
CA SER A 420 -20.15 14.45 6.11
C SER A 420 -20.74 15.19 7.30
N GLY A 421 -20.12 16.29 7.72
CA GLY A 421 -20.64 17.08 8.84
C GLY A 421 -19.70 18.12 9.39
N VAL A 422 -20.19 18.89 10.36
CA VAL A 422 -19.45 19.96 11.03
C VAL A 422 -19.67 19.87 12.54
N VAL A 423 -18.60 20.09 13.29
CA VAL A 423 -18.60 20.12 14.75
C VAL A 423 -18.39 21.55 15.21
N PHE A 424 -19.30 22.04 16.04
CA PHE A 424 -19.27 23.38 16.60
C PHE A 424 -19.01 23.35 18.10
N THR A 425 -18.39 24.41 18.64
CA THR A 425 -18.46 24.70 20.07
C THR A 425 -19.93 24.90 20.47
N THR A 426 -20.41 24.25 21.54
CA THR A 426 -21.84 24.31 21.89
C THR A 426 -22.32 25.74 22.08
N GLY A 427 -23.46 26.07 21.46
CA GLY A 427 -24.08 27.38 21.60
C GLY A 427 -23.42 28.48 20.76
N THR A 428 -22.49 28.15 19.86
CA THR A 428 -21.85 29.09 18.93
C THR A 428 -21.83 28.54 17.51
N THR A 429 -21.36 29.34 16.55
CA THR A 429 -21.08 28.90 15.16
C THR A 429 -19.59 28.70 14.90
N GLU A 430 -18.77 28.59 15.95
CA GLU A 430 -17.34 28.36 15.85
C GLU A 430 -17.09 26.89 15.48
N VAL A 431 -16.54 26.66 14.29
CA VAL A 431 -16.18 25.33 13.80
C VAL A 431 -14.88 24.86 14.45
N VAL A 432 -14.92 23.69 15.08
CA VAL A 432 -13.74 23.06 15.71
C VAL A 432 -13.26 21.81 14.98
N ALA A 433 -14.12 21.23 14.15
CA ALA A 433 -13.77 20.12 13.27
C ALA A 433 -14.76 20.01 12.11
N GLU A 434 -14.27 19.46 11.00
CA GLU A 434 -15.07 19.08 9.85
C GLU A 434 -15.00 17.56 9.64
N ILE A 435 -16.07 17.00 9.10
CA ILE A 435 -16.21 15.58 8.81
C ILE A 435 -16.42 15.45 7.31
N ILE A 436 -15.51 14.75 6.64
CA ILE A 436 -15.50 14.62 5.18
C ILE A 436 -15.37 13.14 4.85
N GLN A 437 -16.44 12.54 4.32
CA GLN A 437 -16.48 11.11 3.95
C GLN A 437 -16.02 10.17 5.09
N GLY A 438 -16.44 10.49 6.32
CA GLY A 438 -16.07 9.77 7.55
C GLY A 438 -14.67 10.08 8.09
N GLY A 439 -13.85 10.85 7.38
CA GLY A 439 -12.63 11.46 7.88
C GLY A 439 -12.93 12.64 8.81
N ILE A 440 -12.04 12.93 9.77
CA ILE A 440 -12.19 14.07 10.70
C ILE A 440 -11.00 14.99 10.55
N GLU A 441 -11.27 16.21 10.07
CA GLU A 441 -10.32 17.30 10.01
C GLU A 441 -10.45 18.14 11.29
N CYS A 442 -9.48 18.00 12.19
CA CYS A 442 -9.48 18.71 13.47
C CYS A 442 -8.05 18.99 13.90
N GLY A 443 -7.70 20.26 14.14
CA GLY A 443 -6.35 20.66 14.56
C GLY A 443 -5.94 20.11 15.93
N ASP A 444 -6.91 19.86 16.82
CA ASP A 444 -6.66 19.25 18.13
C ASP A 444 -6.70 17.72 18.04
N ARG A 445 -5.55 17.09 18.27
CA ARG A 445 -5.39 15.63 18.26
C ARG A 445 -6.28 14.93 19.30
N LYS A 446 -6.42 15.49 20.50
CA LYS A 446 -7.21 14.89 21.59
C LYS A 446 -8.70 14.96 21.26
N LEU A 447 -9.15 16.09 20.75
CA LEU A 447 -10.53 16.25 20.28
C LEU A 447 -10.82 15.32 19.10
N ARG A 448 -9.91 15.20 18.12
CA ARG A 448 -10.07 14.27 16.98
C ARG A 448 -10.33 12.83 17.44
N MET A 449 -9.61 12.37 18.47
CA MET A 449 -9.82 11.04 19.06
C MET A 449 -11.21 10.90 19.69
N VAL A 450 -11.66 11.92 20.46
CA VAL A 450 -13.00 11.98 21.03
C VAL A 450 -14.07 11.91 19.95
N LEU A 451 -13.98 12.77 18.94
CA LEU A 451 -14.99 12.88 17.89
C LEU A 451 -15.19 11.56 17.16
N LYS A 452 -14.11 10.82 16.88
CA LYS A 452 -14.22 9.53 16.21
C LYS A 452 -15.00 8.50 17.02
N ASP A 453 -14.70 8.41 18.31
CA ASP A 453 -15.40 7.50 19.22
C ASP A 453 -16.88 7.89 19.35
N MET A 454 -17.15 9.18 19.52
CA MET A 454 -18.51 9.72 19.62
C MET A 454 -19.33 9.50 18.34
N LEU A 455 -18.73 9.68 17.16
CA LEU A 455 -19.39 9.43 15.86
C LEU A 455 -19.73 7.96 15.66
N SER A 456 -18.83 7.04 16.05
CA SER A 456 -19.09 5.60 16.02
C SER A 456 -20.28 5.23 16.92
N ASP A 457 -20.32 5.75 18.14
CA ASP A 457 -21.42 5.52 19.07
C ASP A 457 -22.74 6.15 18.59
N ALA A 458 -22.69 7.35 18.02
CA ALA A 458 -23.86 8.02 17.44
C ALA A 458 -24.40 7.25 16.22
N GLY A 459 -23.52 6.74 15.36
CA GLY A 459 -23.87 5.89 14.22
C GLY A 459 -24.57 4.59 14.65
N LYS A 460 -24.05 3.92 15.69
CA LYS A 460 -24.69 2.73 16.30
C LYS A 460 -26.08 3.06 16.87
N LYS A 461 -26.23 4.20 17.56
CA LYS A 461 -27.54 4.68 18.07
C LYS A 461 -28.52 4.94 16.92
N ARG A 462 -28.07 5.59 15.84
CA ARG A 462 -28.88 5.87 14.64
C ARG A 462 -29.35 4.60 13.95
N ALA A 463 -28.46 3.61 13.77
CA ALA A 463 -28.81 2.32 13.18
C ALA A 463 -29.89 1.58 14.01
N LYS A 464 -29.80 1.63 15.34
CA LYS A 464 -30.82 1.07 16.24
C LYS A 464 -32.15 1.82 16.15
N ALA A 465 -32.13 3.15 16.01
CA ALA A 465 -33.35 3.96 15.87
C ALA A 465 -34.09 3.73 14.55
N LYS A 466 -33.35 3.47 13.45
CA LYS A 466 -33.93 3.20 12.12
C LYS A 466 -34.45 1.77 11.94
N ALA A 467 -34.02 0.81 12.76
CA ALA A 467 -34.46 -0.57 12.61
C ALA A 467 -35.99 -0.64 12.81
N PRO A 468 -36.78 -1.05 11.79
CA PRO A 468 -38.22 -1.15 11.95
C PRO A 468 -38.49 -2.07 13.12
N SER A 469 -39.31 -1.63 14.07
CA SER A 469 -39.72 -2.46 15.19
C SER A 469 -40.28 -3.75 14.61
N LYS A 470 -39.52 -4.85 14.70
CA LYS A 470 -39.95 -6.14 14.15
C LYS A 470 -41.36 -6.36 14.71
N PRO A 471 -42.40 -6.49 13.86
CA PRO A 471 -43.76 -6.69 14.35
C PRO A 471 -43.70 -7.85 15.33
N ARG A 472 -44.06 -7.57 16.58
CA ARG A 472 -43.96 -8.51 17.69
C ARG A 472 -44.77 -9.72 17.27
N LYS A 473 -44.10 -10.80 16.86
CA LYS A 473 -44.75 -12.02 16.35
C LYS A 473 -45.80 -12.38 17.40
N PRO A 474 -47.11 -12.42 17.08
CA PRO A 474 -48.14 -12.67 18.06
C PRO A 474 -47.77 -13.94 18.80
N ALA A 475 -47.81 -13.86 20.14
CA ALA A 475 -47.40 -14.96 21.01
C ALA A 475 -48.11 -16.23 20.55
N ALA A 476 -47.34 -17.21 20.06
CA ALA A 476 -47.91 -18.49 19.66
C ALA A 476 -48.69 -19.04 20.87
N PRO A 477 -49.94 -19.52 20.67
CA PRO A 477 -50.76 -20.02 21.76
C PRO A 477 -49.97 -21.08 22.53
N LYS A 478 -49.83 -20.88 23.85
CA LYS A 478 -49.14 -21.81 24.74
C LYS A 478 -49.78 -23.19 24.55
N LYS A 479 -49.05 -24.13 23.95
CA LYS A 479 -49.48 -25.53 23.91
C LYS A 479 -49.78 -25.98 25.35
N PRO A 480 -50.97 -26.54 25.62
CA PRO A 480 -51.31 -27.02 26.96
C PRO A 480 -50.27 -28.05 27.40
N LYS A 481 -49.75 -27.87 28.62
CA LYS A 481 -48.83 -28.83 29.25
C LYS A 481 -49.53 -30.20 29.28
N PRO A 482 -48.91 -31.28 28.77
CA PRO A 482 -49.47 -32.61 28.89
C PRO A 482 -49.66 -32.95 30.37
N LYS A 483 -50.89 -33.29 30.76
CA LYS A 483 -51.17 -33.87 32.08
C LYS A 483 -50.41 -35.18 32.17
N ARG A 484 -49.54 -35.32 33.17
CA ARG A 484 -48.98 -36.61 33.56
C ARG A 484 -50.12 -37.48 34.07
N SER A 485 -50.42 -38.56 33.34
CA SER A 485 -51.23 -39.67 33.83
C SER A 485 -50.38 -40.48 34.82
N GLY A 486 -50.93 -40.70 36.01
CA GLY A 486 -50.52 -41.77 36.93
C GLY A 486 -51.16 -43.10 36.54
#